data_AF-K0KIP0-F1
#
_entry.id   AF-K0KIP0-F1
#
_cell.length_a   1.000
_cell.length_b   1.000
_cell.length_c   1.000
_cell.angle_alpha   90.00
_cell.angle_beta   90.00
_cell.angle_gamma   90.00
#
_symmetry.space_group_name_H-M   'P 1'
#
loop_
_entity.id
_entity.type
_entity.pdbx_description
1 polymer ?
#
loop_
_entity_poly.entity_id
_entity_poly.type
_entity_poly.pdbx_seq_one_letter_code
_entity_poly.pdbx_strand_id
1 'polypeptide(L)'
;MAPPYNKNFKSKNPYINRKESKSIEIKKSLVHRARLRKQYFKELKEQGEEVPEKQETSDRNRDRSQYQPKLDYKERAEIAKKRKEEARKERELKRQESIKISEKKKIERERKKDQLSKKTRSGQPLMGPRIANLLDKIKNDQ
;
A
#
# COMPACT_ATOMS: atom_id res chain seq x y z
N MET A 1 -24.75 -26.37 -36.04
CA MET A 1 -24.66 -26.58 -34.57
C MET A 1 -23.88 -25.42 -33.97
N ALA A 2 -24.46 -24.66 -33.05
CA ALA A 2 -23.76 -23.60 -32.33
C ALA A 2 -22.94 -24.19 -31.18
N PRO A 3 -21.73 -23.69 -30.89
CA PRO A 3 -20.91 -24.20 -29.80
C PRO A 3 -21.54 -23.87 -28.43
N PRO A 4 -21.35 -24.72 -27.40
CA PRO A 4 -21.96 -24.50 -26.10
C PRO A 4 -21.40 -23.25 -25.42
N TYR A 5 -22.30 -22.32 -25.07
CA TYR A 5 -21.98 -21.10 -24.35
C TYR A 5 -21.63 -21.45 -22.89
N ASN A 6 -20.33 -21.36 -22.56
CA ASN A 6 -19.79 -21.73 -21.26
C ASN A 6 -20.10 -20.64 -20.22
N LYS A 7 -21.29 -20.72 -19.59
CA LYS A 7 -21.68 -19.92 -18.42
C LYS A 7 -20.96 -20.44 -17.19
N ASN A 8 -19.75 -19.96 -16.88
CA ASN A 8 -19.20 -20.01 -15.52
C ASN A 8 -17.90 -19.19 -15.38
N PHE A 9 -18.02 -17.86 -15.33
CA PHE A 9 -17.03 -17.05 -14.64
C PHE A 9 -17.76 -15.92 -13.91
N LYS A 10 -18.15 -16.18 -12.65
CA LYS A 10 -18.30 -15.08 -11.68
C LYS A 10 -16.91 -14.48 -11.52
N SER A 11 -16.55 -13.52 -12.36
CA SER A 11 -15.29 -12.81 -12.26
C SER A 11 -15.28 -12.15 -10.89
N LYS A 12 -14.40 -12.63 -9.99
CA LYS A 12 -14.12 -11.94 -8.73
C LYS A 12 -13.82 -10.48 -9.06
N ASN A 13 -14.34 -9.56 -8.26
CA ASN A 13 -14.12 -8.13 -8.48
C ASN A 13 -12.60 -7.88 -8.67
N PRO A 14 -12.17 -7.40 -9.86
CA PRO A 14 -10.75 -7.28 -10.20
C PRO A 14 -10.02 -6.29 -9.27
N TYR A 15 -10.75 -5.47 -8.53
CA TYR A 15 -10.17 -4.47 -7.63
C TYR A 15 -9.92 -4.98 -6.21
N ILE A 16 -10.23 -6.24 -5.89
CA ILE A 16 -9.92 -6.85 -4.58
C ILE A 16 -8.40 -6.92 -4.37
N ASN A 17 -7.67 -7.39 -5.38
CA ASN A 17 -6.19 -7.44 -5.37
C ASN A 17 -5.62 -6.46 -6.40
N ARG A 18 -5.52 -5.17 -6.03
CA ARG A 18 -5.03 -4.09 -6.93
C ARG A 18 -3.69 -4.40 -7.61
N LYS A 19 -2.79 -5.10 -6.91
CA LYS A 19 -1.47 -5.49 -7.45
C LYS A 19 -1.60 -6.55 -8.56
N GLU A 20 -2.45 -7.56 -8.34
CA GLU A 20 -2.63 -8.65 -9.29
C GLU A 20 -3.43 -8.19 -10.51
N SER A 21 -4.47 -7.39 -10.32
CA SER A 21 -5.25 -6.86 -11.45
C SER A 21 -4.45 -5.93 -12.33
N LYS A 22 -3.67 -5.01 -11.75
CA LYS A 22 -2.73 -4.18 -12.51
C LYS A 22 -1.71 -5.04 -13.27
N SER A 23 -1.20 -6.11 -12.65
CA SER A 23 -0.27 -7.03 -13.32
C SER A 23 -0.90 -7.76 -14.50
N ILE A 24 -2.17 -8.18 -14.38
CA ILE A 24 -2.93 -8.81 -15.46
C ILE A 24 -3.19 -7.83 -16.60
N GLU A 25 -3.56 -6.59 -16.26
CA GLU A 25 -3.81 -5.52 -17.23
C GLU A 25 -2.56 -5.16 -18.02
N ILE A 26 -1.41 -5.03 -17.36
CA ILE A 26 -0.11 -4.85 -18.01
C ILE A 26 0.19 -5.99 -18.98
N LYS A 27 -0.05 -7.25 -18.58
CA LYS A 27 0.15 -8.39 -19.48
C LYS A 27 -0.77 -8.32 -20.71
N LYS A 28 -2.04 -7.98 -20.51
CA LYS A 28 -3.01 -7.81 -21.60
C LYS A 28 -2.61 -6.70 -22.57
N SER A 29 -2.19 -5.54 -22.07
CA SER A 29 -1.78 -4.41 -22.91
C SER A 29 -0.50 -4.72 -23.69
N LEU A 30 0.47 -5.41 -23.08
CA LEU A 30 1.69 -5.86 -23.78
C LEU A 30 1.37 -6.83 -24.92
N VAL A 31 0.49 -7.80 -24.69
CA VAL A 31 0.05 -8.76 -25.73
C VAL A 31 -0.71 -8.04 -26.84
N HIS A 32 -1.60 -7.11 -26.49
CA HIS A 32 -2.35 -6.33 -27.47
C HIS A 32 -1.42 -5.49 -28.35
N ARG A 33 -0.49 -4.76 -27.74
CA ARG A 33 0.54 -3.98 -28.45
C ARG A 33 1.38 -4.85 -29.38
N ALA A 34 1.79 -6.04 -28.94
CA ALA A 34 2.54 -6.98 -29.77
C ALA A 34 1.73 -7.46 -30.98
N ARG A 35 0.43 -7.72 -30.81
CA ARG A 35 -0.47 -8.09 -31.91
C ARG A 35 -0.64 -6.95 -32.91
N LEU A 36 -0.91 -5.73 -32.44
CA LEU A 36 -1.02 -4.55 -33.30
C LEU A 36 0.27 -4.33 -34.10
N ARG A 37 1.43 -4.43 -33.45
CA ARG A 37 2.72 -4.31 -34.12
C ARG A 37 2.90 -5.38 -35.21
N LYS A 38 2.49 -6.62 -34.94
CA LYS A 38 2.55 -7.71 -35.93
C LYS A 38 1.62 -7.45 -37.12
N GLN A 39 0.40 -6.96 -36.86
CA GLN A 39 -0.56 -6.61 -37.92
C GLN A 39 -0.02 -5.47 -38.79
N TYR A 40 0.46 -4.40 -38.18
CA TYR A 40 1.08 -3.26 -38.86
C TYR A 40 2.21 -3.69 -39.81
N PHE A 41 3.15 -4.53 -39.35
CA PHE A 41 4.22 -5.01 -40.22
C PHE A 41 3.75 -5.95 -41.33
N LYS A 42 2.62 -6.64 -41.15
CA LYS A 42 2.03 -7.46 -42.20
C LYS A 42 1.44 -6.57 -43.30
N GLU A 43 0.74 -5.51 -42.91
CA GLU A 43 0.15 -4.51 -43.82
C GLU A 43 1.23 -3.76 -44.61
N LEU A 44 2.31 -3.31 -43.95
CA LEU A 44 3.45 -2.67 -44.64
C LEU A 44 4.06 -3.59 -45.71
N LYS A 45 4.24 -4.87 -45.38
CA LYS A 45 4.76 -5.87 -46.33
C LYS A 45 3.79 -6.09 -47.51
N GLU A 46 2.48 -6.07 -47.26
CA GLU A 46 1.46 -6.20 -48.31
C GLU A 46 1.43 -4.95 -49.22
N GLN A 47 1.73 -3.76 -48.70
CA GLN A 47 1.80 -2.49 -49.44
C GLN A 47 3.14 -2.29 -50.19
N GLY A 48 4.11 -3.19 -50.02
CA GLY A 48 5.43 -3.10 -50.65
C GLY A 48 6.34 -2.05 -50.01
N GLU A 49 5.98 -1.50 -48.85
CA GLU A 49 6.81 -0.59 -48.08
C GLU A 49 7.87 -1.37 -47.27
N GLU A 50 9.02 -0.74 -47.07
CA GLU A 50 10.16 -1.37 -46.40
C GLU A 50 9.88 -1.57 -44.91
N VAL A 51 9.85 -2.83 -44.47
CA VAL A 51 9.70 -3.17 -43.05
C VAL A 51 11.01 -2.85 -42.34
N PRO A 52 11.01 -2.05 -41.26
CA PRO A 52 12.22 -1.77 -40.50
C PRO A 52 12.91 -3.08 -40.12
N GLU A 53 14.16 -3.25 -40.55
CA GLU A 53 14.92 -4.45 -40.21
C GLU A 53 14.90 -4.65 -38.70
N LYS A 54 14.62 -5.88 -38.29
CA LYS A 54 14.63 -6.28 -36.89
C LYS A 54 16.07 -6.13 -36.41
N GLN A 55 16.39 -4.95 -35.86
CA GLN A 55 17.60 -4.76 -35.09
C GLN A 55 17.59 -5.86 -34.02
N GLU A 56 18.42 -6.88 -34.21
CA GLU A 56 18.62 -7.91 -33.20
C GLU A 56 19.15 -7.17 -31.99
N THR A 57 18.27 -6.95 -31.02
CA THR A 57 18.63 -6.30 -29.78
C THR A 57 19.64 -7.22 -29.08
N SER A 58 20.91 -6.97 -29.34
CA SER A 58 22.06 -7.39 -28.53
C SER A 58 21.94 -6.91 -27.07
N ASP A 59 20.94 -6.06 -26.79
CA ASP A 59 20.50 -5.58 -25.48
C ASP A 59 19.84 -6.61 -24.56
N ARG A 60 19.90 -7.92 -24.85
CA ARG A 60 19.61 -8.94 -23.81
C ARG A 60 20.66 -8.96 -22.67
N ASN A 61 21.76 -8.22 -22.81
CA ASN A 61 22.85 -8.19 -21.83
C ASN A 61 23.03 -6.86 -21.08
N ARG A 62 22.26 -5.79 -21.37
CA ARG A 62 22.46 -4.48 -20.69
C ARG A 62 22.04 -4.43 -19.22
N ASP A 63 21.25 -5.41 -18.74
CA ASP A 63 20.91 -5.55 -17.31
C ASP A 63 21.85 -6.48 -16.53
N ARG A 64 22.97 -6.94 -17.11
CA ARG A 64 23.99 -7.74 -16.39
C ARG A 64 25.12 -6.90 -15.77
N SER A 65 25.14 -5.57 -15.93
CA SER A 65 26.29 -4.72 -15.56
C SER A 65 26.31 -4.24 -14.10
N GLN A 66 25.50 -4.80 -13.21
CA GLN A 66 25.72 -4.67 -11.77
C GLN A 66 25.96 -6.06 -11.17
N TYR A 67 27.06 -6.70 -11.56
CA TYR A 67 27.59 -7.83 -10.82
C TYR A 67 28.09 -7.30 -9.45
N GLN A 68 27.16 -7.17 -8.51
CA GLN A 68 27.52 -6.96 -7.12
C GLN A 68 28.15 -8.27 -6.63
N PRO A 69 29.36 -8.24 -6.05
CA PRO A 69 29.96 -9.42 -5.47
C PRO A 69 28.96 -10.03 -4.50
N LYS A 70 28.60 -11.27 -4.78
CA LYS A 70 27.70 -12.07 -3.96
C LYS A 70 28.40 -12.26 -2.61
N LEU A 71 28.01 -11.47 -1.59
CA LEU A 71 28.47 -11.59 -0.20
C LEU A 71 28.54 -13.06 0.23
N ASP A 72 29.52 -13.39 1.06
CA ASP A 72 29.69 -14.75 1.55
C ASP A 72 28.44 -15.23 2.31
N TYR A 73 28.19 -16.53 2.31
CA TYR A 73 27.01 -17.11 2.93
C TYR A 73 26.91 -16.74 4.43
N LYS A 74 28.05 -16.72 5.12
CA LYS A 74 28.14 -16.31 6.53
C LYS A 74 27.72 -14.86 6.73
N GLU A 75 28.26 -13.95 5.92
CA GLU A 75 27.95 -12.52 5.98
C GLU A 75 26.46 -12.24 5.73
N ARG A 76 25.85 -12.96 4.77
CA ARG A 76 24.40 -12.84 4.53
C ARG A 76 23.56 -13.32 5.70
N ALA A 77 23.96 -14.41 6.34
CA ALA A 77 23.26 -14.94 7.50
C ALA A 77 23.28 -13.92 8.66
N GLU A 78 24.42 -13.28 8.89
CA GLU A 78 24.56 -12.23 9.91
C GLU A 78 23.74 -10.98 9.60
N ILE A 79 23.77 -10.51 8.35
CA ILE A 79 22.96 -9.36 7.92
C ILE A 79 21.46 -9.67 8.08
N ALA A 80 21.03 -10.88 7.71
CA ALA A 80 19.66 -11.30 7.88
C ALA A 80 19.25 -11.37 9.37
N LYS A 81 20.16 -11.82 10.25
CA LYS A 81 19.93 -11.84 11.70
C LYS A 81 19.81 -10.43 12.27
N LYS A 82 20.73 -9.52 11.92
CA LYS A 82 20.69 -8.10 12.33
C LYS A 82 19.39 -7.42 11.91
N ARG A 83 18.97 -7.59 10.65
CA ARG A 83 17.69 -7.04 10.14
C ARG A 83 16.48 -7.57 10.91
N LYS A 84 16.47 -8.87 11.26
CA LYS A 84 15.39 -9.46 12.06
C LYS A 84 15.38 -8.91 13.48
N GLU A 85 16.54 -8.72 14.10
CA GLU A 85 16.65 -8.15 15.44
C GLU A 85 16.23 -6.68 15.47
N GLU A 86 16.66 -5.87 14.51
CA GLU A 86 16.24 -4.47 14.36
C GLU A 86 14.73 -4.35 14.16
N ALA A 87 14.16 -5.14 13.24
CA ALA A 87 12.72 -5.16 13.03
C ALA A 87 11.94 -5.59 14.29
N ARG A 88 12.49 -6.51 15.09
CA ARG A 88 11.89 -6.91 16.37
C ARG A 88 11.95 -5.77 17.39
N LYS A 89 13.10 -5.09 17.51
CA LYS A 89 13.27 -3.93 18.39
C LYS A 89 12.34 -2.78 18.01
N GLU A 90 12.23 -2.47 16.73
CA GLU A 90 11.35 -1.40 16.24
C GLU A 90 9.87 -1.70 16.54
N ARG A 91 9.43 -2.95 16.35
CA ARG A 91 8.07 -3.38 16.71
C ARG A 91 7.81 -3.24 18.20
N GLU A 92 8.78 -3.62 19.03
CA GLU A 92 8.66 -3.52 20.49
C GLU A 92 8.60 -2.05 20.94
N LEU A 93 9.43 -1.18 20.37
CA LEU A 93 9.40 0.25 20.64
C LEU A 93 8.05 0.87 20.27
N LYS A 94 7.56 0.60 19.05
CA LYS A 94 6.23 1.04 18.60
C LYS A 94 5.11 0.55 19.54
N ARG A 95 5.22 -0.69 20.02
CA ARG A 95 4.26 -1.24 20.98
C ARG A 95 4.29 -0.46 22.30
N GLN A 96 5.47 -0.24 22.86
CA GLN A 96 5.63 0.52 24.10
C GLN A 96 5.12 1.96 23.97
N GLU A 97 5.39 2.63 22.85
CA GLU A 97 4.87 3.97 22.58
C GLU A 97 3.34 3.98 22.51
N SER A 98 2.74 3.01 21.81
CA SER A 98 1.29 2.90 21.70
C SER A 98 0.61 2.68 23.06
N ILE A 99 1.24 1.89 23.94
CA ILE A 99 0.77 1.66 25.31
C ILE A 99 0.85 2.97 26.10
N LYS A 100 2.00 3.66 26.09
CA LYS A 100 2.18 4.94 26.79
C LYS A 100 1.18 6.01 26.34
N ILE A 101 0.91 6.09 25.03
CA ILE A 101 -0.09 7.02 24.48
C ILE A 101 -1.49 6.67 24.99
N SER A 102 -1.82 5.37 25.00
CA SER A 102 -3.12 4.90 25.46
C SER A 102 -3.33 5.15 26.95
N GLU A 103 -2.31 4.92 27.77
CA GLU A 103 -2.31 5.21 29.20
C GLU A 103 -2.49 6.70 29.48
N LYS A 104 -1.73 7.57 28.79
CA LYS A 104 -1.89 9.03 28.91
C LYS A 104 -3.32 9.47 28.57
N LYS A 105 -3.87 8.98 27.46
CA LYS A 105 -5.26 9.26 27.06
C LYS A 105 -6.28 8.76 28.08
N LYS A 106 -6.02 7.60 28.70
CA LYS A 106 -6.90 7.06 29.75
C LYS A 106 -6.88 7.95 30.99
N ILE A 107 -5.69 8.32 31.48
CA ILE A 107 -5.51 9.20 32.62
C ILE A 107 -6.17 10.57 32.37
N GLU A 108 -6.00 11.15 31.17
CA GLU A 108 -6.65 12.40 30.81
C GLU A 108 -8.18 12.30 30.81
N ARG A 109 -8.74 11.19 30.29
CA ARG A 109 -10.19 10.96 30.31
C ARG A 109 -10.73 10.81 31.73
N GLU A 110 -10.01 10.10 32.61
CA GLU A 110 -10.39 9.95 34.02
C GLU A 110 -10.38 11.30 34.73
N ARG A 111 -9.31 12.09 34.56
CA ARG A 111 -9.24 13.46 35.10
C ARG A 111 -10.39 14.34 34.60
N LYS A 112 -10.69 14.31 33.30
CA LYS A 112 -11.82 15.07 32.72
C LYS A 112 -13.16 14.60 33.27
N LYS A 113 -13.34 13.28 33.43
CA LYS A 113 -14.54 12.70 34.03
C LYS A 113 -14.73 13.17 35.47
N ASP A 114 -13.67 13.17 36.26
CA ASP A 114 -13.70 13.61 37.67
C ASP A 114 -13.96 15.11 37.81
N GLN A 115 -13.46 15.92 36.87
CA GLN A 115 -13.79 17.35 36.83
C GLN A 115 -15.27 17.61 36.49
N LEU A 116 -15.82 16.85 35.54
CA LEU A 116 -17.20 17.00 35.07
C LEU A 116 -18.26 16.33 35.96
N SER A 117 -17.84 15.40 36.83
CA SER A 117 -18.71 14.71 37.78
C SER A 117 -19.04 15.54 39.02
N LYS A 118 -18.28 16.62 39.28
CA LYS A 118 -18.52 17.54 40.41
C LYS A 118 -19.89 18.17 40.31
N LYS A 119 -20.60 18.22 41.44
CA LYS A 119 -21.93 18.80 41.58
C LYS A 119 -21.91 19.89 42.65
N THR A 120 -22.82 20.85 42.53
CA THR A 120 -23.08 21.87 43.55
C THR A 120 -23.85 21.26 44.72
N ARG A 121 -23.99 22.02 45.81
CA ARG A 121 -24.74 21.59 47.01
C ARG A 121 -26.18 21.15 46.72
N SER A 122 -26.84 21.75 45.71
CA SER A 122 -28.19 21.42 45.26
C SER A 122 -28.24 20.25 44.27
N GLY A 123 -27.10 19.64 43.93
CA GLY A 123 -27.01 18.49 43.03
C GLY A 123 -26.91 18.85 41.54
N GLN A 124 -26.93 20.14 41.19
CA GLN A 124 -26.69 20.59 39.81
C GLN A 124 -25.25 20.33 39.40
N PRO A 125 -24.97 20.02 38.12
CA PRO A 125 -23.59 19.87 37.66
C PRO A 125 -22.84 21.19 37.82
N LEU A 126 -21.58 21.12 38.27
CA LEU A 126 -20.74 22.32 38.37
C LEU A 126 -20.47 22.87 36.97
N MET A 127 -20.94 24.08 36.69
CA MET A 127 -20.95 24.63 35.33
C MET A 127 -19.59 25.11 34.84
N GLY A 128 -18.69 25.57 35.73
CA GLY A 128 -17.36 26.10 35.34
C GLY A 128 -16.56 25.16 34.42
N PRO A 129 -16.30 23.91 34.81
CA PRO A 129 -15.63 22.93 33.94
C PRO A 129 -16.38 22.63 32.63
N ARG A 130 -17.71 22.73 32.63
CA ARG A 130 -18.53 22.50 31.41
C ARG A 130 -18.45 23.67 30.45
N ILE A 131 -18.45 24.89 30.97
CA ILE A 131 -18.30 26.12 30.19
C ILE A 131 -16.92 26.16 29.54
N ALA A 132 -15.84 25.84 30.27
CA ALA A 132 -14.50 25.78 29.69
C ALA A 132 -14.42 24.79 28.49
N ASN A 133 -14.97 23.58 28.65
CA ASN A 133 -15.04 22.61 27.55
C ASN A 133 -15.89 23.11 26.35
N LEU A 134 -16.92 23.91 26.60
CA LEU A 134 -17.75 24.48 25.53
C LEU A 134 -16.98 25.57 24.78
N LEU A 135 -16.28 26.45 25.50
CA LEU A 135 -15.43 27.49 24.90
C LEU A 135 -14.30 26.87 24.07
N ASP A 136 -13.65 25.80 24.57
CA ASP A 136 -12.61 25.09 23.83
C ASP A 136 -13.14 24.49 22.52
N LYS A 137 -14.37 23.96 22.52
CA LYS A 137 -15.01 23.44 21.29
C LYS A 137 -15.28 24.56 20.29
N ILE A 138 -15.89 25.65 20.73
CA ILE A 138 -16.18 26.82 19.89
C ILE A 138 -14.90 27.38 19.28
N LYS A 139 -13.79 27.42 20.05
CA LYS A 139 -12.50 27.89 19.56
C LYS A 139 -11.88 26.97 18.50
N ASN A 140 -12.10 25.66 18.59
CA ASN A 140 -11.53 24.68 17.65
C ASN A 140 -12.38 24.47 16.39
N ASP A 141 -13.66 24.88 16.41
CA ASP A 141 -14.57 24.81 15.26
C ASP A 141 -14.52 26.07 14.36
N GLN A 142 -13.76 27.10 14.77
CA GLN A 142 -13.39 28.28 13.95
C GLN A 142 -12.07 28.06 13.21
#